data_AF-A0A523F3E8-F1
#
_entry.id   AF-A0A523F3E8-F1
#
_cell.length_a   1.000
_cell.length_b   1.000
_cell.length_c   1.000
_cell.angle_alpha   90.00
_cell.angle_beta   90.00
_cell.angle_gamma   90.00
#
_symmetry.space_group_name_H-M   'P 1'
#
loop_
_entity.id
_entity.type
_entity.pdbx_description
1 polymer ?
#
loop_
_entity_poly.entity_id
_entity_poly.type
_entity_poly.pdbx_seq_one_letter_code
_entity_poly.pdbx_strand_id
1 'polypeptide(L)'
;MGTRSVIAVMLALAVFVSACSGGISASTCDELIDETMDLFQRLIDDVDSEFQDLTVEEFIATGGDLPSIETFEKDAEIIDELAVELGCSQSQIASGVQSQLGNLTAESDLGRFLIGAIRSGGL
;
A
#
# COMPACT_ATOMS: atom_id res chain seq x y z
N MET A 1 21.91 -21.82 14.75
CA MET A 1 20.81 -22.61 14.18
C MET A 1 19.51 -22.21 14.87
N GLY A 2 18.91 -21.12 14.41
CA GLY A 2 17.67 -20.57 14.97
C GLY A 2 16.69 -20.31 13.84
N THR A 3 15.92 -21.31 13.47
CA THR A 3 14.91 -21.23 12.40
C THR A 3 13.60 -21.82 12.92
N ARG A 4 12.95 -21.16 13.89
CA ARG A 4 11.64 -21.62 14.40
C ARG A 4 10.66 -20.53 14.85
N SER A 5 10.93 -19.22 14.71
CA SER A 5 10.17 -18.20 15.46
C SER A 5 9.43 -17.10 14.69
N VAL A 6 9.18 -17.18 13.38
CA VAL A 6 8.47 -16.07 12.67
C VAL A 6 7.10 -16.43 12.09
N ILE A 7 6.68 -17.71 12.09
CA ILE A 7 5.40 -18.13 11.46
C ILE A 7 4.19 -18.04 12.44
N ALA A 8 4.37 -17.55 13.66
CA ALA A 8 3.41 -17.74 14.76
C ALA A 8 2.56 -16.50 15.14
N VAL A 9 2.40 -15.51 14.26
CA VAL A 9 1.49 -14.37 14.50
C VAL A 9 0.35 -14.39 13.47
N MET A 10 -0.45 -15.47 13.47
CA MET A 10 -1.61 -15.57 12.57
C MET A 10 -2.86 -16.16 13.25
N LEU A 11 -2.94 -16.10 14.59
CA LEU A 11 -4.03 -16.72 15.36
C LEU A 11 -4.32 -15.95 16.66
N ALA A 12 -4.94 -14.78 16.54
CA ALA A 12 -5.58 -13.99 17.60
C ALA A 12 -6.02 -12.67 16.94
N LEU A 13 -7.27 -12.22 16.89
CA LEU A 13 -8.46 -12.46 17.68
C LEU A 13 -9.66 -12.13 16.79
N ALA A 14 -10.75 -12.85 17.00
CA ALA A 14 -12.06 -12.45 16.55
C ALA A 14 -12.62 -11.34 17.47
N VAL A 15 -13.41 -10.43 16.88
CA VAL A 15 -14.53 -9.69 17.48
C VAL A 15 -14.24 -8.33 18.17
N PHE A 16 -14.84 -7.30 17.55
CA PHE A 16 -15.17 -5.95 18.03
C PHE A 16 -14.03 -4.98 18.35
N VAL A 17 -13.66 -4.15 17.37
CA VAL A 17 -13.86 -2.69 17.48
C VAL A 17 -14.28 -2.18 16.11
N SER A 18 -15.54 -1.76 16.00
CA SER A 18 -15.97 -0.79 15.02
C SER A 18 -15.23 0.52 15.27
N ALA A 19 -13.98 0.60 14.82
CA ALA A 19 -13.32 1.85 14.60
C ALA A 19 -13.76 2.29 13.21
N CYS A 20 -14.85 3.06 13.17
CA CYS A 20 -15.02 4.04 12.10
C CYS A 20 -13.87 5.06 12.23
N SER A 21 -12.64 4.67 11.88
CA SER A 21 -11.60 5.61 11.48
C SER A 21 -11.90 5.94 10.03
N GLY A 22 -12.62 7.04 9.83
CA GLY A 22 -13.01 7.50 8.51
C GLY A 22 -11.80 7.56 7.58
N GLY A 23 -11.91 6.89 6.45
CA GLY A 23 -10.93 6.95 5.38
C GLY A 23 -11.23 5.92 4.29
N ILE A 24 -11.23 4.64 4.67
CA ILE A 24 -11.30 3.51 3.72
C ILE A 24 -12.48 2.63 4.10
N SER A 25 -13.42 2.44 3.17
CA SER A 25 -14.61 1.61 3.40
C SER A 25 -14.90 0.79 2.16
N ALA A 26 -14.50 -0.48 2.19
CA ALA A 26 -14.83 -1.46 1.16
C ALA A 26 -15.88 -2.44 1.69
N SER A 27 -16.91 -2.72 0.89
CA SER A 27 -17.94 -3.72 1.17
C SER A 27 -17.79 -4.97 0.29
N THR A 28 -16.94 -4.90 -0.74
CA THR A 28 -16.60 -6.00 -1.64
C THR A 28 -15.10 -6.07 -1.88
N CYS A 29 -14.61 -7.23 -2.34
CA CYS A 29 -13.19 -7.38 -2.69
C CYS A 29 -12.77 -6.47 -3.85
N ASP A 30 -13.68 -6.15 -4.77
CA ASP A 30 -13.39 -5.26 -5.90
C ASP A 30 -13.24 -3.82 -5.41
N GLU A 31 -14.14 -3.36 -4.53
CA GLU A 31 -13.98 -2.05 -3.86
C GLU A 31 -12.69 -1.96 -3.04
N LEU A 32 -12.29 -3.07 -2.39
CA LEU A 32 -11.03 -3.10 -1.64
C LEU A 32 -9.80 -2.98 -2.56
N ILE A 33 -9.86 -3.60 -3.74
CA ILE A 33 -8.82 -3.47 -4.76
C ILE A 33 -8.74 -2.01 -5.23
N ASP A 34 -9.88 -1.36 -5.46
CA ASP A 34 -9.93 0.03 -5.89
C ASP A 34 -9.38 0.97 -4.80
N GLU A 35 -9.73 0.76 -3.53
CA GLU A 35 -9.17 1.49 -2.38
C GLU A 35 -7.65 1.31 -2.26
N THR A 36 -7.15 0.11 -2.57
CA THR A 36 -5.71 -0.17 -2.61
C THR A 36 -5.02 0.60 -3.75
N MET A 37 -5.67 0.68 -4.91
CA MET A 37 -5.17 1.45 -6.04
C MET A 37 -5.15 2.96 -5.75
N ASP A 38 -6.20 3.46 -5.09
CA ASP A 38 -6.28 4.85 -4.65
C ASP A 38 -5.21 5.16 -3.60
N LEU A 39 -4.88 4.21 -2.71
CA LEU A 39 -3.80 4.36 -1.74
C LEU A 39 -2.43 4.48 -2.44
N PHE A 40 -2.15 3.65 -3.45
CA PHE A 40 -0.92 3.78 -4.24
C PHE A 40 -0.86 5.10 -5.01
N GLN A 41 -1.95 5.54 -5.62
CA GLN A 41 -1.98 6.81 -6.34
C GLN A 41 -1.76 7.99 -5.39
N ARG A 42 -2.39 7.98 -4.19
CA ARG A 42 -2.16 8.99 -3.15
C ARG A 42 -0.70 9.07 -2.72
N LEU A 43 -0.04 7.92 -2.50
CA LEU A 43 1.39 7.90 -2.18
C LEU A 43 2.23 8.56 -3.28
N ILE A 44 1.92 8.26 -4.55
CA ILE A 44 2.63 8.83 -5.70
C ILE A 44 2.38 10.34 -5.80
N ASP A 45 1.13 10.78 -5.61
CA ASP A 45 0.75 12.20 -5.67
C ASP A 45 1.38 13.00 -4.53
N ASP A 46 1.45 12.43 -3.32
CA ASP A 46 2.13 13.03 -2.17
C ASP A 46 3.62 13.19 -2.45
N VAL A 47 4.25 12.16 -3.05
CA VAL A 47 5.65 12.23 -3.44
C VAL A 47 5.88 13.25 -4.54
N ASP A 48 5.04 13.27 -5.57
CA ASP A 48 5.12 14.26 -6.63
C ASP A 48 4.97 15.67 -6.08
N SER A 49 4.04 15.89 -5.13
CA SER A 49 3.81 17.20 -4.52
C SER A 49 4.96 17.62 -3.60
N GLU A 50 5.46 16.73 -2.74
CA GLU A 50 6.47 17.08 -1.75
C GLU A 50 7.91 17.06 -2.29
N PHE A 51 8.16 16.26 -3.33
CA PHE A 51 9.49 15.99 -3.86
C PHE A 51 9.62 16.38 -5.35
N GLN A 52 8.74 17.23 -5.90
CA GLN A 52 8.82 17.71 -7.29
C GLN A 52 10.20 18.26 -7.70
N ASP A 53 10.95 18.81 -6.74
CA ASP A 53 12.26 19.43 -6.97
C ASP A 53 13.43 18.50 -6.64
N LEU A 54 13.16 17.28 -6.15
CA LEU A 54 14.16 16.29 -5.76
C LEU A 54 14.36 15.25 -6.86
N THR A 55 15.62 14.98 -7.19
CA THR A 55 15.96 13.89 -8.10
C THR A 55 15.87 12.53 -7.41
N VAL A 56 15.71 11.47 -8.19
CA VAL A 56 15.73 10.08 -7.69
C VAL A 56 17.03 9.78 -6.92
N GLU A 57 18.15 10.33 -7.37
CA GLU A 57 19.47 10.12 -6.76
C GLU A 57 19.58 10.81 -5.39
N GLU A 58 19.03 12.02 -5.27
CA GLU A 58 18.95 12.74 -4.00
C GLU A 58 18.00 12.05 -3.01
N PHE A 59 16.86 11.53 -3.49
CA PHE A 59 15.93 10.74 -2.66
C PHE A 59 16.58 9.45 -2.14
N ILE A 60 17.34 8.73 -2.97
CA ILE A 60 18.09 7.55 -2.51
C ILE A 60 19.13 7.97 -1.46
N ALA A 61 19.75 9.15 -1.60
CA ALA A 61 20.73 9.66 -0.64
C ALA A 61 20.10 10.05 0.71
N THR A 62 18.81 10.39 0.77
CA THR A 62 18.09 10.58 2.05
C THR A 62 17.72 9.26 2.72
N GLY A 63 18.03 8.12 2.09
CA GLY A 63 17.66 6.79 2.58
C GLY A 63 16.27 6.34 2.14
N GLY A 64 15.63 7.06 1.21
CA GLY A 64 14.29 6.74 0.74
C GLY A 64 13.20 7.00 1.77
N ASP A 65 13.46 7.87 2.74
CA ASP A 65 12.51 8.20 3.79
C ASP A 65 11.38 9.07 3.22
N LEU A 66 10.17 8.51 3.21
CA LEU A 66 8.97 9.16 2.70
C LEU A 66 8.13 9.63 3.89
N PRO A 67 7.91 10.94 4.09
CA PRO A 67 7.14 11.45 5.23
C PRO A 67 5.68 10.96 5.25
N SER A 68 5.12 10.61 4.09
CA SER A 68 3.79 9.99 3.97
C SER A 68 3.77 8.48 4.23
N ILE A 69 4.92 7.84 4.47
CA ILE A 69 5.01 6.38 4.62
C ILE A 69 4.30 5.86 5.86
N GLU A 70 4.38 6.56 7.00
CA GLU A 70 3.69 6.14 8.23
C GLU A 70 2.17 6.13 8.05
N THR A 71 1.64 7.08 7.27
CA THR A 71 0.21 7.14 6.96
C THR A 71 -0.17 6.05 5.96
N PHE A 72 0.66 5.84 4.94
CA PHE A 72 0.48 4.78 3.96
C PHE A 72 0.49 3.39 4.61
N GLU A 73 1.43 3.10 5.51
CA GLU A 73 1.53 1.82 6.23
C GLU A 73 0.29 1.58 7.09
N LYS A 74 -0.20 2.62 7.77
CA LYS A 74 -1.42 2.53 8.57
C LYS A 74 -2.66 2.28 7.71
N ASP A 75 -2.79 2.96 6.57
CA ASP A 75 -3.89 2.76 5.63
C ASP A 75 -3.82 1.38 4.98
N ALA A 76 -2.61 0.87 4.71
CA ALA A 76 -2.39 -0.48 4.20
C ALA A 76 -2.79 -1.55 5.23
N GLU A 77 -2.49 -1.34 6.53
CA GLU A 77 -2.94 -2.23 7.61
C GLU A 77 -4.47 -2.31 7.66
N ILE A 78 -5.18 -1.19 7.50
CA ILE A 78 -6.65 -1.15 7.44
C ILE A 78 -7.17 -1.95 6.24
N ILE A 79 -6.53 -1.84 5.07
CA ILE A 79 -6.90 -2.63 3.87
C ILE A 79 -6.71 -4.12 4.12
N ASP A 80 -5.62 -4.53 4.77
CA ASP A 80 -5.36 -5.93 5.10
C ASP A 80 -6.39 -6.47 6.12
N GLU A 81 -6.78 -5.67 7.10
CA GLU A 81 -7.87 -6.01 8.02
C GLU A 81 -9.19 -6.22 7.27
N LEU A 82 -9.56 -5.28 6.39
CA LEU A 82 -10.76 -5.38 5.56
C LEU A 82 -10.72 -6.58 4.60
N ALA A 83 -9.55 -6.92 4.04
CA ALA A 83 -9.38 -8.12 3.21
C ALA A 83 -9.77 -9.39 3.98
N VAL A 84 -9.34 -9.48 5.23
CA VAL A 84 -9.64 -10.62 6.12
C VAL A 84 -11.13 -10.63 6.47
N GLU A 85 -11.71 -9.49 6.82
CA GLU A 85 -13.14 -9.38 7.18
C GLU A 85 -14.07 -9.75 6.01
N LEU A 86 -13.72 -9.32 4.80
CA LEU A 86 -14.48 -9.61 3.58
C LEU A 86 -14.23 -11.03 3.03
N GLY A 87 -13.26 -11.77 3.59
CA GLY A 87 -12.89 -13.11 3.13
C GLY A 87 -12.22 -13.11 1.76
N CYS A 88 -11.60 -12.00 1.37
CA CYS A 88 -10.89 -11.87 0.11
C CYS A 88 -9.60 -12.68 0.15
N SER A 89 -9.36 -13.49 -0.87
CA SER A 89 -8.08 -14.20 -0.96
C SER A 89 -6.96 -13.23 -1.36
N GLN A 90 -5.77 -13.42 -0.78
CA GLN A 90 -4.58 -12.64 -1.18
C GLN A 90 -4.32 -12.71 -2.69
N SER A 91 -4.54 -13.88 -3.31
CA SER A 91 -4.39 -14.03 -4.76
C SER A 91 -5.39 -13.20 -5.57
N GLN A 92 -6.62 -13.02 -5.07
CA GLN A 92 -7.65 -12.22 -5.73
C GLN A 92 -7.28 -10.74 -5.65
N ILE A 93 -6.88 -10.26 -4.47
CA ILE A 93 -6.43 -8.88 -4.27
C ILE A 93 -5.19 -8.60 -5.11
N ALA A 94 -4.17 -9.45 -5.02
CA ALA A 94 -2.93 -9.28 -5.79
C ALA A 94 -3.17 -9.30 -7.30
N SER A 95 -4.03 -10.18 -7.81
CA SER A 95 -4.38 -10.22 -9.24
C SER A 95 -5.16 -8.97 -9.66
N GLY A 96 -6.09 -8.51 -8.81
CA GLY A 96 -6.86 -7.29 -9.03
C GLY A 96 -5.96 -6.07 -9.10
N VAL A 97 -5.15 -5.85 -8.07
CA VAL A 97 -4.16 -4.77 -8.00
C VAL A 97 -3.24 -4.84 -9.22
N GLN A 98 -2.65 -6.01 -9.50
CA GLN A 98 -1.73 -6.17 -10.63
C GLN A 98 -2.36 -5.85 -11.99
N SER A 99 -3.65 -6.16 -12.18
CA SER A 99 -4.38 -5.79 -13.40
C SER A 99 -4.57 -4.29 -13.55
N GLN A 100 -4.57 -3.55 -12.45
CA GLN A 100 -4.81 -2.11 -12.39
C GLN A 100 -3.54 -1.26 -12.23
N LEU A 101 -2.38 -1.84 -11.92
CA LEU A 101 -1.10 -1.13 -11.80
C LEU A 101 -0.70 -0.33 -13.05
N GLY A 102 -1.25 -0.68 -14.22
CA GLY A 102 -1.11 0.09 -15.46
C GLY A 102 -1.73 1.48 -15.42
N ASN A 103 -2.70 1.71 -14.53
CA ASN A 103 -3.48 2.94 -14.41
C ASN A 103 -2.82 3.99 -13.52
N LEU A 104 -1.80 3.61 -12.73
CA LEU A 104 -1.05 4.55 -11.91
C LEU A 104 -0.34 5.58 -12.80
N THR A 105 -0.42 6.84 -12.39
CA THR A 105 0.20 7.97 -13.09
C THR A 105 1.09 8.77 -12.15
N ALA A 106 2.14 9.38 -12.71
CA ALA A 106 3.03 10.27 -12.00
C ALA A 106 3.48 11.40 -12.93
N GLU A 107 3.54 12.61 -12.39
CA GLU A 107 4.06 13.80 -13.05
C GLU A 107 5.58 13.91 -12.90
N SER A 108 6.13 13.53 -11.73
CA SER A 108 7.58 13.63 -11.48
C SER A 108 8.34 12.36 -11.90
N ASP A 109 9.65 12.50 -12.12
CA ASP A 109 10.54 11.36 -12.38
C ASP A 109 10.65 10.43 -11.16
N LEU A 110 10.50 10.97 -9.95
CA LEU A 110 10.48 10.20 -8.71
C LEU A 110 9.19 9.39 -8.54
N GLY A 111 8.02 9.97 -8.82
CA GLY A 111 6.76 9.24 -8.84
C GLY A 111 6.76 8.13 -9.89
N ARG A 112 7.36 8.38 -11.08
CA ARG A 112 7.55 7.35 -12.11
C ARG A 112 8.48 6.23 -11.67
N PHE A 113 9.53 6.56 -10.91
CA PHE A 113 10.40 5.58 -10.29
C PHE A 113 9.64 4.70 -9.30
N LEU A 114 8.80 5.29 -8.45
CA LEU A 114 7.95 4.56 -7.49
C LEU A 114 6.95 3.64 -8.19
N ILE A 115 6.28 4.08 -9.26
CA ILE A 115 5.42 3.21 -10.08
C ILE A 115 6.21 2.00 -10.60
N GLY A 116 7.46 2.21 -11.03
CA GLY A 116 8.36 1.14 -11.44
C GLY A 116 8.65 0.15 -10.32
N ALA A 117 8.94 0.64 -9.12
CA ALA A 117 9.19 -0.18 -7.93
C ALA A 117 7.97 -1.01 -7.54
N ILE A 118 6.78 -0.39 -7.45
CA ILE A 118 5.50 -1.05 -7.15
C ILE A 118 5.22 -2.17 -8.16
N ARG A 119 5.37 -1.89 -9.46
CA ARG A 119 5.16 -2.89 -10.54
C ARG A 119 6.13 -4.06 -10.48
N SER A 120 7.34 -3.85 -9.97
CA SER A 120 8.33 -4.91 -9.80
C SER A 120 8.12 -5.75 -8.53
N GLY A 121 7.20 -5.35 -7.65
CA GLY A 121 6.98 -5.96 -6.33
C GLY A 121 8.13 -5.72 -5.37
N GLY A 122 8.84 -4.59 -5.52
CA GLY A 122 10.16 -4.36 -4.94
C GLY A 122 10.25 -3.27 -3.88
N LEU A 123 9.11 -2.84 -3.30
CA LEU A 123 9.13 -2.08 -2.05
C LEU A 123 9.21 -3.05 -0.86
#